data_AF-A0A957J6M4-F1
#
_entry.id   AF-A0A957J6M4-F1
#
_cell.length_a   1.000
_cell.length_b   1.000
_cell.length_c   1.000
_cell.angle_alpha   90.00
_cell.angle_beta   90.00
_cell.angle_gamma   90.00
#
_symmetry.space_group_name_H-M   'P 1'
#
loop_
_entity.id
_entity.type
_entity.pdbx_description
1 polymer ?
#
loop_
_entity_poly.entity_id
_entity_poly.type
_entity_poly.pdbx_seq_one_letter_code
_entity_poly.pdbx_strand_id
1 'polypeptide(L)'
;MNKVTDQMGRTLFVRQRPLRIVSLVPSQTELLFDLGLESEIVGLTEFCIHPAAQVAGKQHVGGPKKFRFDVIARLQPDLIFGNKEENYRE
;
A
#
# COMPACT_ATOMS: atom_id res chain seq x y z
N MET A 1 -13.93 2.45 -13.83
CA MET A 1 -13.51 2.86 -12.47
C MET A 1 -14.74 2.86 -11.58
N ASN A 2 -14.61 2.46 -10.33
CA ASN A 2 -15.68 2.44 -9.34
C ASN A 2 -15.52 3.62 -8.40
N LYS A 3 -16.63 4.29 -8.08
CA LYS A 3 -16.67 5.33 -7.05
C LYS A 3 -16.73 4.65 -5.69
N VAL A 4 -15.83 5.01 -4.78
CA VAL A 4 -15.76 4.48 -3.41
C VAL A 4 -15.55 5.63 -2.43
N THR A 5 -16.07 5.48 -1.22
CA THR A 5 -15.79 6.39 -0.10
C THR A 5 -14.90 5.65 0.89
N ASP A 6 -13.75 6.23 1.24
CA ASP A 6 -12.86 5.65 2.24
C ASP A 6 -13.28 5.97 3.69
N GLN A 7 -12.55 5.43 4.66
CA GLN A 7 -12.83 5.62 6.08
C GLN A 7 -12.66 7.06 6.58
N MET A 8 -12.00 7.93 5.80
CA MET A 8 -11.87 9.35 6.08
C MET A 8 -12.95 10.20 5.39
N GLY A 9 -13.92 9.57 4.72
CA GLY A 9 -14.98 10.25 3.98
C GLY A 9 -14.54 10.80 2.62
N ARG A 10 -13.35 10.43 2.13
CA ARG A 10 -12.85 10.87 0.82
C ARG A 10 -13.47 10.04 -0.28
N THR A 11 -13.98 10.70 -1.31
CA THR A 11 -14.48 10.04 -2.52
C THR A 11 -13.33 9.78 -3.49
N LEU A 12 -13.14 8.52 -3.87
CA LEU A 12 -12.09 8.06 -4.77
C LEU A 12 -12.69 7.33 -5.97
N PHE A 13 -11.98 7.38 -7.10
CA PHE A 13 -12.28 6.56 -8.27
C PHE A 13 -11.17 5.51 -8.41
N VAL A 14 -11.48 4.27 -8.05
CA VAL A 14 -10.51 3.16 -8.11
C VAL A 14 -10.81 2.28 -9.31
N ARG A 15 -9.81 1.52 -9.78
CA ARG A 15 -10.05 0.47 -10.78
C ARG A 15 -10.92 -0.62 -10.15
N GLN A 16 -11.69 -1.35 -10.98
CA GLN A 16 -12.40 -2.55 -10.50
C GLN A 16 -11.43 -3.57 -9.90
N ARG A 17 -10.24 -3.69 -10.50
CA ARG A 17 -9.13 -4.49 -10.00
C ARG A 17 -7.86 -3.62 -10.01
N PRO A 18 -7.28 -3.26 -8.86
CA PRO A 18 -5.99 -2.58 -8.81
C PRO A 18 -4.90 -3.51 -9.34
N LEU A 19 -3.91 -2.96 -10.05
CA LEU A 19 -2.83 -3.74 -10.66
C LEU A 19 -1.47 -3.40 -10.05
N ARG A 20 -1.34 -2.26 -9.37
CA ARG A 20 -0.08 -1.76 -8.81
C ARG A 20 -0.35 -1.11 -7.46
N ILE A 21 -0.24 -1.91 -6.42
CA ILE A 21 -0.55 -1.55 -5.04
C ILE A 21 0.73 -1.19 -4.29
N VAL A 22 0.73 -0.06 -3.60
CA VAL A 22 1.68 0.22 -2.52
C VAL A 22 0.94 0.12 -1.19
N SER A 23 1.47 -0.65 -0.25
CA SER A 23 0.93 -0.73 1.11
C SER A 23 1.88 -0.07 2.10
N LEU A 24 1.36 0.86 2.89
CA LEU A 24 2.15 1.63 3.86
C LEU A 24 1.99 1.13 5.30
N VAL A 25 1.16 0.11 5.52
CA VAL A 25 0.69 -0.33 6.83
C VAL A 25 0.93 -1.83 6.97
N PRO A 26 1.60 -2.31 8.04
CA PRO A 26 1.90 -3.74 8.20
C PRO A 26 0.66 -4.65 8.18
N SER A 27 -0.36 -4.32 8.98
CA SER A 27 -1.59 -5.13 9.09
C SER A 27 -2.36 -5.22 7.77
N GLN A 28 -2.40 -4.13 6.99
CA GLN A 28 -3.03 -4.13 5.67
C GLN A 28 -2.20 -4.92 4.66
N THR A 29 -0.87 -4.91 4.78
CA THR A 29 0.00 -5.70 3.92
C THR A 29 -0.24 -7.20 4.09
N GLU A 30 -0.33 -7.67 5.33
CA GLU A 30 -0.65 -9.08 5.63
C GLU A 30 -2.02 -9.47 5.04
N LEU A 31 -3.04 -8.62 5.24
CA LEU A 31 -4.37 -8.84 4.65
C LEU A 31 -4.32 -8.91 3.11
N LEU A 32 -3.54 -8.05 2.44
CA LEU A 32 -3.42 -8.08 0.98
C LEU A 32 -2.77 -9.39 0.50
N PHE A 33 -1.81 -9.94 1.26
CA PHE A 33 -1.24 -11.26 0.97
C PHE A 33 -2.27 -12.38 1.16
N ASP A 34 -3.05 -12.35 2.24
CA ASP A 34 -4.11 -13.34 2.49
C ASP A 34 -5.20 -13.32 1.41
N LEU A 35 -5.45 -12.15 0.81
CA LEU A 35 -6.36 -11.98 -0.33
C LEU A 35 -5.76 -12.42 -1.67
N GLY A 36 -4.52 -12.92 -1.70
CA GLY A 36 -3.85 -13.40 -2.90
C GLY A 36 -3.40 -12.29 -3.85
N LEU A 37 -3.22 -11.06 -3.35
CA LEU A 37 -2.82 -9.89 -4.16
C LEU A 37 -1.30 -9.69 -4.22
N GLU A 38 -0.53 -10.74 -3.96
CA GLU A 38 0.92 -10.68 -3.93
C GLU A 38 1.48 -10.09 -5.23
N SER A 39 0.96 -10.47 -6.40
CA SER A 39 1.48 -10.02 -7.69
C SER A 39 1.24 -8.53 -7.96
N GLU A 40 0.19 -7.98 -7.36
CA GLU A 40 -0.22 -6.59 -7.48
C GLU A 40 0.55 -5.67 -6.52
N ILE A 41 1.10 -6.21 -5.43
CA ILE A 41 1.93 -5.44 -4.49
C ILE A 41 3.28 -5.13 -5.15
N VAL A 42 3.50 -3.85 -5.43
CA VAL A 42 4.73 -3.32 -6.04
C VAL A 42 5.62 -2.55 -5.06
N GLY A 43 5.10 -2.21 -3.88
CA GLY A 43 5.91 -1.55 -2.85
C GLY A 43 5.32 -1.62 -1.44
N LEU A 44 6.21 -1.67 -0.45
CA LEU A 44 5.90 -1.87 0.97
C LEU A 44 6.75 -0.94 1.84
N THR A 45 6.32 -0.62 3.06
CA THR A 45 7.22 0.07 4.00
C THR A 45 8.25 -0.89 4.59
N GLU A 46 9.30 -0.34 5.21
CA GLU A 46 10.36 -1.09 5.90
C GLU A 46 9.85 -1.87 7.13
N PHE A 47 8.63 -1.59 7.57
CA PHE A 47 7.99 -2.21 8.74
C PHE A 47 7.04 -3.33 8.37
N CYS A 48 6.71 -3.47 7.09
CA CYS A 48 5.98 -4.62 6.58
C CYS A 48 6.99 -5.77 6.45
N ILE A 49 7.13 -6.60 7.49
CA ILE A 49 8.11 -7.70 7.51
C ILE A 49 7.45 -9.09 7.41
N HIS A 50 6.11 -9.12 7.40
CA HIS A 50 5.33 -10.33 7.33
C HIS A 50 4.40 -10.38 6.10
N PRO A 51 4.17 -11.58 5.55
CA PRO A 51 4.91 -12.81 5.83
C PRO A 51 6.26 -12.79 5.07
N ALA A 52 7.34 -13.17 5.76
CA ALA A 52 8.72 -12.85 5.35
C ALA A 52 9.09 -13.29 3.92
N ALA A 53 8.56 -14.44 3.48
CA ALA A 53 8.81 -14.97 2.13
C ALA A 53 8.25 -14.05 1.04
N GLN A 54 7.02 -13.56 1.20
CA GLN A 54 6.41 -12.68 0.22
C GLN A 54 6.99 -11.26 0.24
N VAL A 55 7.45 -10.78 1.40
CA VAL A 55 8.02 -9.42 1.51
C VAL A 55 9.41 -9.32 0.88
N ALA A 56 10.22 -10.38 0.95
CA ALA A 56 11.64 -10.35 0.56
C ALA A 56 11.90 -9.90 -0.89
N GLY A 57 10.92 -10.07 -1.79
CA GLY A 57 11.02 -9.66 -3.20
C GLY A 57 10.43 -8.29 -3.52
N LYS A 58 9.95 -7.53 -2.53
CA LYS A 58 9.21 -6.28 -2.75
C LYS A 58 10.07 -5.03 -2.58
N GLN A 59 9.75 -3.98 -3.32
CA GLN A 59 10.44 -2.70 -3.21
C GLN A 59 10.05 -2.01 -1.90
N HIS A 60 11.02 -1.69 -1.04
CA HIS A 60 10.75 -0.88 0.13
C HIS A 60 10.65 0.62 -0.23
N VAL A 61 9.62 1.29 0.27
CA VAL A 61 9.30 2.71 0.00
C VAL A 61 9.56 3.63 1.21
N GLY A 62 10.39 3.20 2.16
CA GLY A 62 10.73 3.95 3.37
C GLY A 62 9.90 3.54 4.58
N GLY A 63 9.90 4.38 5.62
CA GLY A 63 9.17 4.14 6.86
C GLY A 63 7.71 4.65 6.81
N PRO A 64 6.86 4.27 7.78
CA PRO A 64 5.43 4.55 7.81
C PRO A 64 5.09 6.04 7.99
N LYS A 65 6.07 6.89 8.33
CA LYS A 65 5.93 8.35 8.45
C LYS A 65 6.92 9.13 7.59
N LYS A 66 7.82 8.41 6.89
CA LYS A 66 8.90 8.96 6.06
C LYS A 66 8.98 8.15 4.77
N PHE A 67 7.95 8.30 3.96
CA PHE A 67 7.87 7.64 2.66
C PHE A 67 8.82 8.31 1.66
N ARG A 68 9.39 7.49 0.77
CA ARG A 68 10.19 7.94 -0.37
C ARG A 68 9.27 8.18 -1.57
N PHE A 69 8.75 9.41 -1.68
CA PHE A 69 7.81 9.78 -2.75
C PHE A 69 8.37 9.57 -4.16
N ASP A 70 9.67 9.77 -4.35
CA ASP A 70 10.38 9.51 -5.60
C ASP A 70 10.35 8.03 -5.99
N VAL A 71 10.55 7.13 -5.02
CA VAL A 71 10.45 5.68 -5.22
C VAL A 71 9.01 5.29 -5.53
N ILE A 72 8.04 5.79 -4.76
CA ILE A 72 6.61 5.54 -4.99
C ILE A 72 6.20 6.00 -6.39
N ALA A 73 6.62 7.20 -6.82
CA ALA A 73 6.31 7.72 -8.15
C ALA A 73 6.88 6.84 -9.28
N ARG A 74 8.10 6.34 -9.13
CA ARG A 74 8.73 5.41 -10.09
C ARG A 74 8.01 4.06 -10.17
N LEU A 75 7.40 3.62 -9.07
CA LEU A 75 6.60 2.39 -9.05
C LEU A 75 5.25 2.56 -9.76
N GLN A 76 4.80 3.79 -10.08
CA GLN A 76 3.53 4.08 -10.74
C GLN A 76 2.34 3.29 -10.15
N PRO A 77 2.09 3.38 -8.83
CA PRO A 77 0.95 2.70 -8.23
C PRO A 77 -0.38 3.26 -8.75
N ASP A 78 -1.38 2.40 -8.85
CA ASP A 78 -2.77 2.80 -9.12
C ASP A 78 -3.65 2.76 -7.86
N LEU A 79 -3.11 2.25 -6.75
CA LEU A 79 -3.73 2.30 -5.43
C LEU A 79 -2.66 2.33 -4.33
N ILE A 80 -2.85 3.17 -3.31
CA ILE A 80 -1.99 3.23 -2.13
C ILE A 80 -2.85 3.01 -0.90
N PHE A 81 -2.53 1.98 -0.11
CA PHE A 81 -3.15 1.75 1.20
C PHE A 81 -2.39 2.50 2.28
N GLY A 82 -3.12 3.29 3.05
CA GLY A 82 -2.62 3.98 4.22
C GLY A 82 -3.64 4.03 5.34
N ASN A 83 -3.17 4.29 6.55
CA ASN A 83 -3.94 4.44 7.77
C ASN A 83 -3.76 5.88 8.31
N LYS A 84 -4.87 6.49 8.73
CA LYS A 84 -4.91 7.87 9.22
C LYS A 84 -3.98 8.12 10.41
N GLU A 85 -3.93 7.19 11.37
CA GLU A 85 -3.16 7.30 12.62
C GLU A 85 -1.68 6.98 12.40
N GLU A 86 -1.37 6.08 11.46
CA GLU A 86 0.00 5.65 11.22
C GLU A 86 0.78 6.55 10.25
N ASN A 87 0.12 7.01 9.17
CA ASN A 87 0.83 7.58 8.01
C ASN A 87 1.00 9.10 8.00
N TYR A 88 0.20 9.82 8.79
CA TYR A 88 0.37 11.25 9.03
C TYR A 88 0.19 11.55 10.52
N ARG A 89 0.83 12.61 11.03
CA ARG A 89 0.54 13.09 12.39
C ARG A 89 -0.81 13.80 12.38
N GLU A 90 -1.57 13.61 13.44
CA GLU A 90 -2.64 14.55 13.83
C GLU A 90 -2.12 15.98 13.95
#